data_AF-V9LGE2-F1
#
_entry.id   AF-V9LGE2-F1
#
_cell.length_a   1.000
_cell.length_b   1.000
_cell.length_c   1.000
_cell.angle_alpha   90.00
_cell.angle_beta   90.00
_cell.angle_gamma   90.00
#
_symmetry.space_group_name_H-M   'P 1'
#
loop_
_entity.id
_entity.type
_entity.pdbx_description
1 polymer ?
#
loop_
_entity_poly.entity_id
_entity_poly.type
_entity_poly.pdbx_seq_one_letter_code
_entity_poly.pdbx_strand_id
1 'polypeptide(L)'
;MVKMAAVYRGLVRLLPQCAQMLPVNCPSNSLTTEGLCIGGPLVTLSSRIHLGSTNFDTTSLVTLTDEPDRLYKNISVLVKGHDKAVLDSYEYFAALAAKMLNISVDEVYEPQKKMERMTLLKSVHIFKKHRVQYEMRTHYRCIELKHLTGSTADVYLEYIQRNLPEGVAMEVTKTMLQQLPEYINEPVWNSNPSEDATKTDRR
;
A
#
# COMPACT_ATOMS: atom_id res chain seq x y z
N MET A 1 28.27 41.84 25.29
CA MET A 1 27.65 42.11 26.60
C MET A 1 26.57 41.09 26.86
N VAL A 2 26.83 40.26 27.85
CA VAL A 2 26.08 39.08 28.29
C VAL A 2 24.84 39.50 29.08
N LYS A 3 23.70 38.83 28.86
CA LYS A 3 22.72 38.60 29.93
C LYS A 3 22.23 37.16 29.85
N MET A 4 22.77 36.36 30.76
CA MET A 4 22.25 35.09 31.24
C MET A 4 21.11 35.31 32.24
N ALA A 5 20.17 34.36 32.31
CA ALA A 5 19.58 33.74 33.51
C ALA A 5 18.29 33.00 33.07
N ALA A 6 18.26 31.68 32.98
CA ALA A 6 18.14 30.65 34.05
C ALA A 6 16.67 30.32 34.39
N VAL A 7 16.17 29.15 33.94
CA VAL A 7 15.95 27.86 34.67
C VAL A 7 14.76 27.91 35.65
N TYR A 8 13.71 27.08 35.44
CA TYR A 8 13.35 25.92 36.31
C TYR A 8 11.98 25.26 36.02
N ARG A 9 11.99 23.91 36.19
CA ARG A 9 10.89 22.95 36.51
C ARG A 9 9.97 22.56 35.32
N GLY A 10 9.87 21.31 34.89
CA GLY A 10 10.02 20.03 35.60
C GLY A 10 8.63 19.47 35.96
N LEU A 11 8.05 18.65 35.08
CA LEU A 11 6.93 17.78 35.44
C LEU A 11 7.07 16.43 34.72
N VAL A 12 7.62 15.48 35.46
CA VAL A 12 7.62 14.05 35.16
C VAL A 12 6.20 13.54 35.38
N ARG A 13 5.58 12.92 34.38
CA ARG A 13 4.40 12.08 34.58
C ARG A 13 4.78 10.63 34.31
N LEU A 14 4.65 9.83 35.37
CA LEU A 14 4.79 8.38 35.37
C LEU A 14 3.83 7.74 34.35
N LEU A 15 4.39 6.84 33.54
CA LEU A 15 3.64 5.79 32.86
C LEU A 15 3.49 4.60 33.82
N PRO A 16 2.30 4.02 34.00
CA PRO A 16 2.20 2.69 34.58
C PRO A 16 2.51 1.66 33.51
N GLN A 17 3.50 0.82 33.80
CA GLN A 17 3.67 -0.50 33.17
C GLN A 17 2.46 -1.37 33.52
N CYS A 18 1.89 -2.04 32.52
CA CYS A 18 1.27 -3.34 32.70
C CYS A 18 1.26 -4.06 31.34
N ALA A 19 2.33 -4.80 31.09
CA ALA A 19 2.36 -5.87 30.11
C ALA A 19 2.18 -7.18 30.86
N GLN A 20 1.07 -7.88 30.64
CA GLN A 20 1.01 -9.33 30.76
C GLN A 20 0.07 -9.86 29.67
N MET A 21 0.68 -10.50 28.68
CA MET A 21 0.08 -11.45 27.74
C MET A 21 -0.49 -12.64 28.48
N LEU A 22 -1.51 -13.30 27.91
CA LEU A 22 -1.66 -14.77 27.77
C LEU A 22 -3.00 -15.12 27.06
N PRO A 23 -3.20 -16.35 26.55
CA PRO A 23 -3.42 -16.61 25.12
C PRO A 23 -4.89 -16.88 24.76
N VAL A 24 -5.28 -16.52 23.53
CA VAL A 24 -6.52 -17.01 22.92
C VAL A 24 -6.27 -18.43 22.41
N ASN A 25 -6.64 -19.41 23.23
CA ASN A 25 -6.66 -20.81 22.87
C ASN A 25 -7.98 -21.10 22.14
N CYS A 26 -7.91 -21.57 20.90
CA CYS A 26 -9.09 -21.99 20.12
C CYS A 26 -9.60 -23.33 20.67
N PRO A 27 -10.85 -23.44 21.16
CA PRO A 27 -11.38 -24.74 21.52
C PRO A 27 -11.86 -25.46 20.26
N SER A 28 -11.27 -26.63 20.03
CA SER A 28 -11.82 -27.68 19.18
C SER A 28 -13.10 -28.22 19.81
N ASN A 29 -14.16 -28.30 19.01
CA ASN A 29 -15.43 -28.88 19.43
C ASN A 29 -15.29 -30.40 19.57
N SER A 30 -15.56 -30.95 20.75
CA SER A 30 -15.94 -32.35 20.94
C SER A 30 -17.36 -32.44 21.49
N LEU A 31 -18.19 -33.20 20.79
CA LEU A 31 -19.57 -33.51 21.15
C LEU A 31 -19.61 -34.45 22.37
N THR A 32 -20.37 -34.08 23.40
CA THR A 32 -20.98 -35.06 24.31
C THR A 32 -22.46 -34.75 24.49
N THR A 33 -23.24 -35.70 24.01
CA THR A 33 -24.69 -35.88 24.13
C THR A 33 -25.11 -36.01 25.59
N GLU A 34 -26.07 -35.20 26.04
CA GLU A 34 -27.04 -35.57 27.08
C GLU A 34 -28.31 -34.73 26.83
N GLY A 35 -29.45 -35.40 26.68
CA GLY A 35 -30.72 -34.78 26.34
C GLY A 35 -31.55 -34.38 27.57
N LEU A 36 -32.37 -33.35 27.42
CA LEU A 36 -33.67 -33.26 28.10
C LEU A 36 -34.60 -32.30 27.35
N CYS A 37 -35.73 -32.82 26.89
CA CYS A 37 -36.74 -32.14 26.09
C CYS A 37 -37.73 -31.40 26.99
N ILE A 38 -37.95 -30.09 26.79
CA ILE A 38 -39.21 -29.41 27.15
C ILE A 38 -39.56 -28.39 26.06
N GLY A 39 -40.81 -28.47 25.59
CA GLY A 39 -41.28 -27.93 24.33
C GLY A 39 -41.41 -26.40 24.22
N GLY A 40 -41.17 -25.94 22.99
CA GLY A 40 -41.58 -24.69 22.38
C GLY A 40 -41.40 -24.84 20.86
N PRO A 41 -42.11 -24.07 20.00
CA PRO A 41 -41.89 -24.14 18.57
C PRO A 41 -40.48 -23.58 18.27
N LEU A 42 -39.52 -24.49 18.14
CA LEU A 42 -38.18 -24.23 17.66
C LEU A 42 -38.31 -23.82 16.19
N VAL A 43 -38.15 -22.53 15.90
CA VAL A 43 -37.87 -22.10 14.53
C VAL A 43 -36.44 -22.56 14.24
N THR A 44 -36.31 -23.80 13.77
CA THR A 44 -35.02 -24.35 13.36
C THR A 44 -34.60 -23.61 12.10
N LEU A 45 -33.80 -22.55 12.26
CA LEU A 45 -32.94 -22.08 11.19
C LEU A 45 -31.92 -23.19 10.92
N SER A 46 -32.32 -24.19 10.13
CA SER A 46 -31.37 -25.06 9.45
C SER A 46 -30.58 -24.16 8.51
N SER A 47 -29.35 -23.82 8.91
CA SER A 47 -28.32 -23.37 7.99
C SER A 47 -28.07 -24.50 7.00
N ARG A 48 -28.81 -24.48 5.90
CA ARG A 48 -28.62 -25.38 4.77
C ARG A 48 -27.28 -25.02 4.13
N ILE A 49 -26.24 -25.77 4.48
CA ILE A 49 -24.92 -25.69 3.84
C ILE A 49 -25.15 -26.05 2.38
N HIS A 50 -24.87 -25.13 1.46
CA HIS A 50 -24.93 -25.41 0.03
C HIS A 50 -23.82 -26.40 -0.32
N LEU A 51 -24.19 -27.68 -0.37
CA LEU A 51 -23.37 -28.77 -0.89
C LEU A 51 -23.36 -28.66 -2.42
N GLY A 52 -22.60 -27.70 -2.93
CA GLY A 52 -22.39 -27.47 -4.35
C GLY A 52 -20.95 -27.08 -4.57
N SER A 53 -20.05 -28.07 -4.61
CA SER A 53 -18.68 -27.87 -5.10
C SER A 53 -18.76 -27.69 -6.61
N THR A 54 -19.07 -26.49 -7.07
CA THR A 54 -18.79 -26.13 -8.46
C THR A 54 -17.27 -26.01 -8.56
N ASN A 55 -16.64 -27.01 -9.15
CA ASN A 55 -15.24 -26.92 -9.58
C ASN A 55 -15.16 -25.75 -10.55
N PHE A 56 -14.75 -24.58 -10.06
CA PHE A 56 -14.40 -23.48 -10.94
C PHE A 56 -13.04 -23.81 -11.54
N ASP A 57 -13.06 -24.48 -12.68
CA ASP A 57 -11.87 -24.64 -13.54
C ASP A 57 -11.50 -23.27 -14.10
N THR A 58 -10.70 -22.54 -13.33
CA THR A 58 -10.17 -21.24 -13.74
C THR A 58 -8.92 -21.49 -14.57
N THR A 59 -9.12 -21.73 -15.87
CA THR A 59 -8.02 -21.65 -16.84
C THR A 59 -7.75 -20.18 -17.13
N SER A 60 -6.99 -19.50 -16.26
CA SER A 60 -6.38 -18.23 -16.63
C SER A 60 -5.36 -18.51 -17.73
N LEU A 61 -5.63 -17.99 -18.94
CA LEU A 61 -4.70 -18.09 -20.06
C LEU A 61 -3.51 -17.16 -19.82
N VAL A 62 -2.53 -17.62 -19.03
CA VAL A 62 -1.25 -16.93 -18.86
C VAL A 62 -0.30 -17.43 -19.96
N THR A 63 -0.10 -16.61 -20.98
CA THR A 63 0.87 -16.88 -22.06
C THR A 63 2.22 -16.28 -21.68
N LEU A 64 3.28 -17.09 -21.70
CA LEU A 64 4.64 -16.58 -21.57
C LEU A 64 5.04 -15.87 -22.87
N THR A 65 5.60 -14.67 -22.75
CA THR A 65 6.10 -13.87 -23.86
C THR A 65 7.61 -13.97 -23.96
N ASP A 66 8.16 -13.88 -25.18
CA ASP A 66 9.61 -13.92 -25.42
C ASP A 66 10.34 -12.63 -25.04
N GLU A 67 9.60 -11.53 -24.81
CA GLU A 67 10.16 -10.26 -24.33
C GLU A 67 10.60 -10.35 -22.86
N PRO A 68 11.79 -9.84 -22.50
CA PRO A 68 12.27 -9.86 -21.12
C PRO A 68 11.40 -8.97 -20.22
N ASP A 69 11.13 -9.45 -19.00
CA ASP A 69 10.32 -8.70 -18.04
C ASP A 69 11.03 -7.42 -17.58
N ARG A 70 10.23 -6.40 -17.28
CA ARG A 70 10.70 -5.13 -16.72
C ARG A 70 11.12 -5.36 -15.28
N LEU A 71 12.22 -4.73 -14.85
CA LEU A 71 12.67 -4.80 -13.48
C LEU A 71 12.48 -3.45 -12.80
N TYR A 72 11.99 -3.48 -11.56
CA TYR A 72 11.83 -2.30 -10.72
C TYR A 72 12.78 -2.37 -9.53
N LYS A 73 13.56 -1.31 -9.33
CA LYS A 73 14.43 -1.16 -8.16
C LYS A 73 13.58 -1.05 -6.91
N ASN A 74 12.64 -0.11 -6.96
CA ASN A 74 11.64 0.11 -5.93
C ASN A 74 10.32 0.59 -6.54
N ILE A 75 9.23 0.25 -5.87
CA ILE A 75 7.90 0.78 -6.13
C ILE A 75 7.40 1.39 -4.82
N SER A 76 7.09 2.67 -4.84
CA SER A 76 6.53 3.39 -3.70
C SER A 76 5.03 3.57 -3.91
N VAL A 77 4.24 2.99 -3.03
CA VAL A 77 2.78 3.12 -3.03
C VAL A 77 2.39 4.12 -1.96
N LEU A 78 1.98 5.32 -2.38
CA LEU A 78 1.52 6.39 -1.51
C LEU A 78 0.00 6.42 -1.51
N VAL A 79 -0.58 6.09 -0.36
CA VAL A 79 -2.02 6.07 -0.12
C VAL A 79 -2.40 7.35 0.63
N LYS A 80 -3.43 8.05 0.15
CA LYS A 80 -3.93 9.33 0.65
C LYS A 80 -5.38 9.17 1.08
N GLY A 81 -5.75 9.62 2.27
CA GLY A 81 -7.12 9.51 2.74
C GLY A 81 -7.47 10.55 3.81
N HIS A 82 -8.76 10.74 4.04
CA HIS A 82 -9.25 11.65 5.08
C HIS A 82 -9.38 10.98 6.45
N ASP A 83 -9.73 9.69 6.49
CA ASP A 83 -9.82 8.91 7.72
C ASP A 83 -8.52 8.14 7.97
N LYS A 84 -7.95 8.29 9.16
CA LYS A 84 -6.74 7.57 9.58
C LYS A 84 -7.03 6.08 9.80
N ALA A 85 -8.17 5.72 10.39
CA ALA A 85 -8.45 4.33 10.74
C ALA A 85 -8.56 3.43 9.50
N VAL A 86 -9.13 3.96 8.41
CA VAL A 86 -9.19 3.28 7.10
C VAL A 86 -7.80 3.10 6.50
N LEU A 87 -6.92 4.10 6.63
CA LEU A 87 -5.55 3.97 6.15
C LEU A 87 -4.74 2.93 6.95
N ASP A 88 -4.96 2.86 8.26
CA ASP A 88 -4.26 1.90 9.14
C ASP A 88 -4.69 0.46 8.83
N SER A 89 -5.98 0.23 8.57
CA SER A 89 -6.47 -1.10 8.16
C SER A 89 -5.98 -1.47 6.75
N TYR A 90 -5.93 -0.51 5.84
CA TYR A 90 -5.43 -0.74 4.48
C TYR A 90 -3.92 -0.98 4.44
N GLU A 91 -3.14 -0.27 5.27
CA GLU A 91 -1.72 -0.52 5.49
C GLU A 91 -1.48 -1.99 5.89
N TYR A 92 -2.24 -2.47 6.88
CA TYR A 92 -2.18 -3.85 7.34
C TYR A 92 -2.51 -4.84 6.20
N PHE A 93 -3.58 -4.58 5.45
CA PHE A 93 -4.00 -5.42 4.32
C PHE A 93 -2.92 -5.51 3.23
N ALA A 94 -2.39 -4.37 2.79
CA ALA A 94 -1.38 -4.32 1.74
C ALA A 94 -0.06 -4.97 2.17
N ALA A 95 0.40 -4.69 3.40
CA ALA A 95 1.59 -5.32 3.96
C ALA A 95 1.42 -6.85 4.11
N LEU A 96 0.22 -7.31 4.48
CA LEU A 96 -0.08 -8.74 4.55
C LEU A 96 -0.07 -9.39 3.17
N ALA A 97 -0.71 -8.76 2.16
CA ALA A 97 -0.71 -9.26 0.79
C ALA A 97 0.71 -9.39 0.22
N ALA A 98 1.56 -8.39 0.47
CA ALA A 98 2.96 -8.42 0.05
C ALA A 98 3.72 -9.60 0.69
N LYS A 99 3.51 -9.85 1.99
CA LYS A 99 4.10 -11.01 2.69
C LYS A 99 3.64 -12.33 2.10
N MET A 100 2.35 -12.48 1.79
CA MET A 100 1.81 -13.71 1.19
C MET A 100 2.37 -14.00 -0.19
N LEU A 101 2.66 -12.96 -0.99
CA LEU A 101 3.29 -13.06 -2.29
C LEU A 101 4.83 -13.09 -2.21
N ASN A 102 5.40 -13.13 -1.00
CA ASN A 102 6.85 -13.09 -0.74
C ASN A 102 7.58 -11.90 -1.37
N ILE A 103 6.92 -10.74 -1.42
CA ILE A 103 7.52 -9.48 -1.88
C ILE A 103 8.33 -8.85 -0.73
N SER A 104 9.54 -8.38 -1.01
CA SER A 104 10.34 -7.63 -0.04
C SER A 104 9.78 -6.23 0.18
N VAL A 105 9.11 -6.03 1.32
CA VAL A 105 8.72 -4.70 1.83
C VAL A 105 9.92 -4.09 2.54
N ASP A 106 10.30 -2.88 2.13
CA ASP A 106 11.42 -2.15 2.74
C ASP A 106 10.98 -1.47 4.02
N GLU A 107 10.14 -0.45 3.88
CA GLU A 107 9.63 0.32 4.99
C GLU A 107 8.17 0.71 4.73
N VAL A 108 7.43 0.82 5.83
CA VAL A 108 6.08 1.36 5.86
C VAL A 108 6.10 2.53 6.83
N TYR A 109 5.77 3.72 6.34
CA TYR A 109 5.83 4.94 7.14
C TYR A 109 4.67 5.87 6.86
N GLU A 110 4.45 6.80 7.80
CA GLU A 110 3.42 7.84 7.71
C GLU A 110 4.10 9.19 7.39
N PRO A 111 4.02 9.68 6.15
CA PRO A 111 4.43 11.04 5.82
C PRO A 111 3.63 12.08 6.62
N GLN A 112 4.16 13.31 6.71
CA GLN A 112 3.50 14.39 7.43
C GLN A 112 2.12 14.70 6.83
N LYS A 113 1.08 14.65 7.68
CA LYS A 113 -0.29 15.00 7.29
C LYS A 113 -0.40 16.45 6.79
N LYS A 114 -1.28 16.67 5.81
CA LYS A 114 -1.60 18.00 5.28
C LYS A 114 -2.93 18.48 5.84
N MET A 115 -2.96 19.69 6.39
CA MET A 115 -4.18 20.32 6.94
C MET A 115 -4.44 21.62 6.20
N GLU A 116 -5.42 21.62 5.30
CA GLU A 116 -5.81 22.80 4.53
C GLU A 116 -6.98 23.49 5.22
N ARG A 117 -6.88 24.80 5.45
CA ARG A 117 -7.92 25.59 6.14
C ARG A 117 -8.44 26.69 5.23
N MET A 118 -9.76 26.80 5.15
CA MET A 118 -10.44 27.84 4.38
C MET A 118 -11.49 28.52 5.25
N THR A 119 -11.64 29.84 5.12
CA THR A 119 -12.60 30.61 5.94
C THR A 119 -13.61 31.29 5.05
N LEU A 120 -14.89 30.98 5.23
CA LEU A 120 -16.00 31.56 4.49
C LEU A 120 -16.84 32.47 5.39
N LEU A 121 -17.57 33.41 4.78
CA LEU A 121 -18.58 34.18 5.50
C LEU A 121 -19.74 33.25 5.86
N LYS A 122 -20.27 33.37 7.09
CA LYS A 122 -21.42 32.57 7.52
C LYS A 122 -22.72 33.03 6.85
N SER A 123 -22.84 34.33 6.61
CA SER A 123 -24.01 34.96 5.98
C SER A 123 -23.82 35.15 4.49
N VAL A 124 -24.92 35.22 3.75
CA VAL A 124 -24.93 35.57 2.31
C VAL A 124 -24.44 37.00 2.06
N HIS A 125 -24.83 37.98 2.90
CA HIS A 125 -24.51 39.41 2.69
C HIS A 125 -24.11 40.12 4.00
N ILE A 126 -23.35 41.22 3.87
CA ILE A 126 -22.85 42.19 4.87
C ILE A 126 -22.03 41.72 6.09
N PHE A 127 -22.21 40.51 6.64
CA PHE A 127 -21.60 40.18 7.94
C PHE A 127 -20.17 39.63 7.86
N LYS A 128 -19.17 40.52 7.71
CA LYS A 128 -17.73 40.16 7.63
C LYS A 128 -17.15 39.53 8.91
N LYS A 129 -17.64 39.92 10.10
CA LYS A 129 -17.12 39.46 11.40
C LYS A 129 -17.48 38.01 11.72
N HIS A 130 -18.60 37.52 11.21
CA HIS A 130 -19.07 36.16 11.46
C HIS A 130 -18.59 35.21 10.35
N ARG A 131 -17.54 34.44 10.64
CA ARG A 131 -16.90 33.51 9.71
C ARG A 131 -16.99 32.07 10.19
N VAL A 132 -17.06 31.15 9.25
CA VAL A 132 -16.93 29.70 9.48
C VAL A 132 -15.57 29.27 8.95
N GLN A 133 -14.84 28.49 9.75
CA GLN A 133 -13.58 27.89 9.34
C GLN A 133 -13.83 26.44 8.97
N TYR A 134 -13.45 26.07 7.76
CA TYR A 134 -13.46 24.69 7.28
C TYR A 134 -12.03 24.18 7.24
N GLU A 135 -11.89 22.87 7.44
CA GLU A 135 -10.60 22.18 7.42
C GLU A 135 -10.73 20.90 6.59
N MET A 136 -9.76 20.66 5.72
CA MET A 136 -9.56 19.38 5.02
C MET A 136 -8.28 18.74 5.54
N ARG A 137 -8.40 17.55 6.14
CA ARG A 137 -7.27 16.78 6.69
C ARG A 137 -6.93 15.64 5.74
N THR A 138 -5.69 15.57 5.29
CA THR A 138 -5.21 14.47 4.46
C THR A 138 -4.09 13.76 5.17
N HIS A 139 -4.32 12.48 5.45
CA HIS A 139 -3.37 11.53 6.01
C HIS A 139 -2.73 10.73 4.87
N TYR A 140 -1.50 10.27 5.12
CA TYR A 140 -0.69 9.59 4.12
C TYR A 140 -0.13 8.30 4.71
N ARG A 141 -0.07 7.25 3.91
CA ARG A 141 0.68 6.02 4.20
C ARG A 141 1.54 5.69 3.01
N CYS A 142 2.83 5.48 3.22
CA CYS A 142 3.76 5.08 2.18
C CYS A 142 4.20 3.64 2.44
N ILE A 143 4.07 2.79 1.44
CA ILE A 143 4.57 1.41 1.45
C ILE A 143 5.62 1.32 0.36
N GLU A 144 6.86 1.04 0.76
CA GLU A 144 7.97 0.90 -0.18
C GLU A 144 8.29 -0.58 -0.40
N LEU A 145 8.28 -0.99 -1.66
CA LEU A 145 8.59 -2.35 -2.09
C LEU A 145 9.91 -2.33 -2.85
N LYS A 146 10.78 -3.31 -2.61
CA LYS A 146 12.07 -3.47 -3.29
C LYS A 146 12.09 -4.71 -4.15
N HIS A 147 12.92 -4.68 -5.19
CA HIS A 147 13.29 -5.84 -6.02
C HIS A 147 12.07 -6.55 -6.63
N LEU A 148 11.35 -5.85 -7.51
CA LEU A 148 10.15 -6.38 -8.15
C LEU A 148 10.35 -6.58 -9.66
N THR A 149 9.67 -7.58 -10.20
CA THR A 149 9.50 -7.76 -11.65
C THR A 149 8.21 -7.07 -12.12
N GLY A 150 8.08 -6.85 -13.44
CA GLY A 150 6.93 -6.19 -14.04
C GLY A 150 5.65 -6.97 -13.82
N SER A 151 5.68 -8.25 -14.17
CA SER A 151 4.58 -9.19 -13.96
C SER A 151 4.12 -9.25 -12.49
N THR A 152 5.05 -9.38 -11.54
CA THR A 152 4.74 -9.46 -10.11
C THR A 152 4.14 -8.15 -9.60
N ALA A 153 4.72 -7.01 -10.01
CA ALA A 153 4.22 -5.70 -9.64
C ALA A 153 2.80 -5.48 -10.16
N ASP A 154 2.50 -5.88 -11.39
CA ASP A 154 1.19 -5.68 -11.99
C ASP A 154 0.12 -6.53 -11.29
N VAL A 155 0.40 -7.80 -10.95
CA VAL A 155 -0.52 -8.65 -10.16
C VAL A 155 -0.77 -8.06 -8.76
N TYR A 156 0.29 -7.62 -8.08
CA TYR A 156 0.17 -7.03 -6.76
C TYR A 156 -0.64 -5.73 -6.78
N LEU A 157 -0.35 -4.85 -7.74
CA LEU A 157 -1.05 -3.58 -7.91
C LEU A 157 -2.51 -3.79 -8.31
N GLU A 158 -2.81 -4.76 -9.17
CA GLU A 158 -4.18 -5.11 -9.54
C GLU A 158 -4.99 -5.52 -8.30
N TYR A 159 -4.45 -6.41 -7.46
CA TYR A 159 -5.11 -6.87 -6.26
C TYR A 159 -5.40 -5.71 -5.28
N ILE A 160 -4.43 -4.83 -5.09
CA ILE A 160 -4.54 -3.70 -4.16
C ILE A 160 -5.46 -2.61 -4.69
N GLN A 161 -5.39 -2.29 -5.97
CA GLN A 161 -6.26 -1.30 -6.62
C GLN A 161 -7.73 -1.71 -6.58
N ARG A 162 -8.01 -3.00 -6.80
CA ARG A 162 -9.38 -3.52 -6.74
C ARG A 162 -10.00 -3.43 -5.34
N ASN A 163 -9.16 -3.54 -4.31
CA ASN A 163 -9.59 -3.48 -2.92
C ASN A 163 -9.35 -2.10 -2.27
N LEU A 164 -9.16 -1.05 -3.08
CA LEU A 164 -8.97 0.31 -2.56
C LEU A 164 -10.28 0.83 -1.94
N PRO A 165 -10.28 1.25 -0.67
CA PRO A 165 -11.50 1.74 -0.01
C PRO A 165 -11.94 3.10 -0.56
N GLU A 166 -13.22 3.39 -0.38
CA GLU A 166 -13.80 4.67 -0.80
C GLU A 166 -13.19 5.85 -0.05
N GLY A 167 -13.07 7.00 -0.72
CA GLY A 167 -12.48 8.20 -0.13
C GLY A 167 -10.97 8.10 0.10
N VAL A 168 -10.32 7.07 -0.44
CA VAL A 168 -8.87 6.90 -0.47
C VAL A 168 -8.37 6.98 -1.91
N ALA A 169 -7.29 7.73 -2.11
CA ALA A 169 -6.61 7.86 -3.39
C ALA A 169 -5.22 7.21 -3.29
N MET A 170 -4.74 6.65 -4.40
CA MET A 170 -3.45 5.99 -4.44
C MET A 170 -2.57 6.58 -5.55
N GLU A 171 -1.32 6.83 -5.22
CA GLU A 171 -0.26 7.26 -6.13
C GLU A 171 0.83 6.19 -6.13
N VAL A 172 1.26 5.75 -7.31
CA VAL A 172 2.24 4.67 -7.47
C VAL A 172 3.42 5.20 -8.25
N THR A 173 4.58 5.27 -7.59
CA THR A 173 5.84 5.68 -8.20
C THR A 173 6.66 4.43 -8.49
N LYS A 174 6.90 4.13 -9.78
CA LYS A 174 7.68 2.98 -10.24
C LYS A 174 9.08 3.43 -10.68
N THR A 175 10.13 2.91 -10.05
CA THR A 175 11.53 3.18 -10.47
C THR A 175 12.07 1.99 -11.25
N MET A 176 12.12 2.12 -12.58
CA MET A 176 12.58 1.06 -13.47
C MET A 176 14.11 0.93 -13.49
N LEU A 177 14.61 -0.30 -13.56
CA LEU A 177 16.00 -0.62 -13.88
C LEU A 177 16.14 -0.75 -15.39
N GLN A 178 17.04 0.02 -15.98
CA GLN A 178 17.36 -0.02 -17.41
C GLN A 178 18.86 -0.19 -17.59
N GLN A 179 19.24 -0.85 -18.69
CA GLN A 179 20.63 -0.92 -19.12
C GLN A 179 21.05 0.41 -19.75
N LEU A 180 22.36 0.63 -19.85
CA LEU A 180 22.86 1.81 -20.57
C LEU A 180 22.43 1.71 -22.05
N PRO A 181 21.94 2.81 -22.64
CA PRO A 181 21.69 2.86 -24.07
C PRO A 181 22.94 2.54 -24.89
N GLU A 182 22.74 1.87 -26.02
CA GLU A 182 23.81 1.34 -26.88
C GLU A 182 24.83 2.40 -27.28
N TYR A 183 24.37 3.60 -27.66
CA TYR A 183 25.20 4.71 -28.11
C TYR A 183 26.08 5.35 -27.01
N ILE A 184 25.90 4.99 -25.75
CA ILE A 184 26.75 5.45 -24.65
C ILE A 184 27.97 4.53 -24.49
N ASN A 185 27.86 3.28 -24.92
CA ASN A 185 28.92 2.29 -24.72
C ASN A 185 30.20 2.65 -25.48
N GLU A 186 30.06 3.15 -26.72
CA GLU A 186 31.17 3.57 -27.54
C GLU A 186 31.01 5.03 -27.96
N PRO A 187 32.03 5.88 -27.71
CA PRO A 187 31.96 7.27 -28.11
C PRO A 187 32.11 7.42 -29.62
N VAL A 188 31.22 8.21 -30.21
CA VAL A 188 31.17 8.48 -31.67
C VAL A 188 32.49 9.03 -32.22
N TRP A 189 33.24 9.79 -31.41
CA TRP A 189 34.48 10.46 -31.83
C TRP A 189 35.71 9.55 -31.97
N ASN A 190 35.63 8.27 -31.58
CA ASN A 190 36.71 7.30 -31.80
C ASN A 190 36.68 6.64 -33.19
N SER A 191 35.62 6.88 -33.98
CA SER A 191 35.55 6.43 -35.37
C SER A 191 36.33 7.39 -36.28
N ASN A 192 37.62 7.10 -36.49
CA ASN A 192 38.37 7.72 -37.58
C ASN A 192 37.72 7.27 -38.91
N PRO A 193 37.29 8.19 -39.80
CA PRO A 193 36.71 7.84 -41.10
C PRO A 193 37.83 7.40 -42.06
N SER A 194 38.31 6.17 -41.89
CA SER A 194 39.23 5.46 -42.79
C SER A 194 39.12 3.99 -42.38
N GLU A 195 38.62 3.04 -43.15
CA GLU A 195 39.15 2.55 -44.42
C GLU A 195 38.17 1.59 -45.14
N ASP A 196 36.87 1.89 -45.28
CA ASP A 196 35.91 0.95 -45.93
C ASP A 196 35.40 1.40 -47.32
N ALA A 197 36.24 2.12 -48.07
CA ALA A 197 35.94 2.50 -49.44
C ALA A 197 37.17 2.43 -50.34
N THR A 198 37.71 1.24 -50.62
CA THR A 198 38.46 0.89 -51.87
C THR A 198 39.02 -0.53 -51.83
N LYS A 199 38.15 -1.55 -51.90
CA LYS A 199 38.60 -2.88 -52.38
C LYS A 199 37.48 -3.68 -53.05
N THR A 200 36.89 -3.14 -54.10
CA THR A 200 36.24 -3.98 -55.12
C THR A 200 36.20 -3.26 -56.47
N ASP A 201 37.35 -3.19 -57.15
CA ASP A 201 37.33 -3.21 -58.62
C ASP A 201 38.61 -3.88 -59.14
N ARG A 202 38.49 -5.18 -59.42
CA ARG A 202 39.39 -5.95 -60.28
C ARG A 202 38.56 -7.04 -60.96
N ARG A 203 37.88 -6.69 -62.05
CA ARG A 203 37.92 -7.47 -63.29
C ARG A 203 37.33 -6.71 -64.47
#